data_AF-T0C771-F1
#
_entry.id   AF-T0C771-F1
#
_cell.length_a   1.000
_cell.length_b   1.000
_cell.length_c   1.000
_cell.angle_alpha   90.00
_cell.angle_beta   90.00
_cell.angle_gamma   90.00
#
_symmetry.space_group_name_H-M   'P 1'
#
loop_
_entity.id
_entity.type
_entity.pdbx_description
1 polymer ?
#
loop_
_entity_poly.entity_id
_entity_poly.type
_entity_poly.pdbx_seq_one_letter_code
_entity_poly.pdbx_strand_id
1 'polypeptide(L)'
;MKIILSVFLLFGLLSCQQEKFDFANELAFTTNFEMNELYQGSKGVYGPKNTWLLLFTFNKYCYFYKTPFNKSLGESRVTKRVAGKCSFNDDAIISQTGIKDFKMNLHVQEKIKLSLIIDGKSFNYPLFNHSITRKFTPFNNQLKKSFFDNVYVNGGLEYLKAKTIKSGTLCHGVNTECKDVVKYKCDLCEEGSYEVVDFNCAQGGSKYCGKDKCGTKNQPACPRGYKVLDTKLPSLCFNGSPAGFCSPGLSTFCSDEGILICL
;
A
#
# COMPACT_ATOMS: atom_id res chain seq x y z
N MET A 1 -60.32 -46.84 -34.95
CA MET A 1 -60.80 -46.15 -33.73
C MET A 1 -59.75 -46.33 -32.63
N LYS A 2 -58.89 -45.34 -32.40
CA LYS A 2 -57.98 -45.29 -31.25
C LYS A 2 -58.01 -43.87 -30.69
N ILE A 3 -58.30 -43.80 -29.41
CA ILE A 3 -58.75 -42.64 -28.66
C ILE A 3 -57.55 -41.77 -28.30
N ILE A 4 -57.70 -40.47 -28.56
CA ILE A 4 -56.90 -39.37 -28.05
C ILE A 4 -57.14 -39.30 -26.54
N LEU A 5 -56.10 -39.39 -25.71
CA LEU A 5 -56.16 -38.88 -24.35
C LEU A 5 -54.92 -38.04 -24.06
N SER A 6 -55.19 -36.75 -23.98
CA SER A 6 -54.33 -35.66 -23.60
C SER A 6 -53.71 -35.92 -22.22
N VAL A 7 -52.39 -35.93 -22.14
CA VAL A 7 -51.65 -35.67 -20.89
C VAL A 7 -50.81 -34.43 -21.13
N PHE A 8 -51.49 -33.30 -20.99
CA PHE A 8 -50.90 -31.98 -20.79
C PHE A 8 -50.46 -31.87 -19.33
N LEU A 9 -49.47 -31.02 -19.07
CA LEU A 9 -49.07 -30.50 -17.76
C LEU A 9 -48.30 -31.44 -16.81
N LEU A 10 -46.99 -31.48 -17.02
CA LEU A 10 -46.03 -31.29 -15.92
C LEU A 10 -44.80 -30.54 -16.46
N PHE A 11 -45.05 -29.32 -16.96
CA PHE A 11 -44.06 -28.25 -16.89
C PHE A 11 -43.85 -27.95 -15.40
N GLY A 12 -42.97 -28.74 -14.78
CA GLY A 12 -42.41 -28.43 -13.48
C GLY A 12 -41.63 -27.14 -13.61
N LEU A 13 -42.32 -26.03 -13.34
CA LEU A 13 -41.73 -24.74 -13.03
C LEU A 13 -40.81 -24.92 -11.81
N LEU A 14 -39.59 -25.41 -12.05
CA LEU A 14 -38.43 -25.00 -11.27
C LEU A 14 -38.22 -23.52 -11.58
N SER A 15 -39.10 -22.69 -11.03
CA SER A 15 -38.82 -21.28 -10.84
C SER A 15 -37.63 -21.25 -9.91
N CYS A 16 -36.45 -21.12 -10.53
CA CYS A 16 -35.22 -20.80 -9.83
C CYS A 16 -35.50 -19.44 -9.18
N GLN A 17 -35.92 -19.45 -7.91
CA GLN A 17 -35.85 -18.26 -7.06
C GLN A 17 -34.37 -17.93 -6.97
N GLN A 18 -33.88 -17.12 -7.92
CA GLN A 18 -32.64 -16.40 -7.73
C GLN A 18 -32.87 -15.51 -6.52
N GLU A 19 -32.27 -15.87 -5.39
CA GLU A 19 -32.22 -15.02 -4.20
C GLU A 19 -31.77 -13.63 -4.65
N LYS A 20 -32.69 -12.67 -4.53
CA LYS A 20 -32.42 -11.28 -4.87
C LYS A 20 -31.39 -10.78 -3.86
N PHE A 21 -30.23 -10.34 -4.35
CA PHE A 21 -29.19 -9.80 -3.50
C PHE A 21 -29.71 -8.61 -2.68
N ASP A 22 -29.64 -8.74 -1.37
CA ASP A 22 -29.99 -7.69 -0.42
C ASP A 22 -28.74 -7.23 0.33
N PHE A 23 -28.26 -6.06 -0.07
CA PHE A 23 -27.05 -5.47 0.47
C PHE A 23 -27.11 -5.24 1.99
N ALA A 24 -28.26 -4.81 2.51
CA ALA A 24 -28.41 -4.48 3.92
C ALA A 24 -28.37 -5.76 4.77
N ASN A 25 -29.07 -6.81 4.33
CA ASN A 25 -29.07 -8.11 5.00
C ASN A 25 -27.70 -8.80 4.92
N GLU A 26 -27.04 -8.76 3.76
CA GLU A 26 -25.70 -9.34 3.58
C GLU A 26 -24.65 -8.70 4.49
N LEU A 27 -24.72 -7.38 4.69
CA LEU A 27 -23.89 -6.69 5.67
C LEU A 27 -24.30 -7.00 7.12
N ALA A 28 -25.61 -7.05 7.41
CA ALA A 28 -26.12 -7.30 8.75
C ALA A 28 -25.60 -8.60 9.35
N PHE A 29 -25.55 -9.65 8.54
CA PHE A 29 -25.18 -11.00 8.97
C PHE A 29 -23.79 -11.42 8.52
N THR A 30 -22.95 -10.48 8.07
CA THR A 30 -21.60 -10.82 7.61
C THR A 30 -20.72 -11.38 8.71
N THR A 31 -19.98 -12.45 8.41
CA THR A 31 -19.05 -13.09 9.35
C THR A 31 -17.59 -12.72 9.12
N ASN A 32 -17.26 -12.10 7.99
CA ASN A 32 -15.89 -11.79 7.54
C ASN A 32 -15.83 -10.38 6.92
N PHE A 33 -16.23 -9.40 7.73
CA PHE A 33 -16.11 -7.99 7.38
C PHE A 33 -14.66 -7.50 7.54
N GLU A 34 -14.10 -6.92 6.49
CA GLU A 34 -12.79 -6.25 6.51
C GLU A 34 -12.93 -4.88 5.86
N MET A 35 -12.64 -3.82 6.62
CA MET A 35 -12.71 -2.44 6.15
C MET A 35 -11.32 -1.88 5.91
N ASN A 36 -11.19 -1.07 4.86
CA ASN A 36 -9.99 -0.27 4.62
C ASN A 36 -10.01 0.98 5.51
N GLU A 37 -9.29 0.92 6.62
CA GLU A 37 -9.24 2.00 7.63
C GLU A 37 -8.67 3.32 7.10
N LEU A 38 -7.92 3.32 5.99
CA LEU A 38 -7.37 4.54 5.39
C LEU A 38 -8.44 5.52 4.93
N TYR A 39 -9.62 5.01 4.60
CA TYR A 39 -10.74 5.80 4.08
C TYR A 39 -11.84 6.02 5.14
N GLN A 40 -11.60 5.61 6.38
CA GLN A 40 -12.50 5.87 7.50
C GLN A 40 -12.40 7.32 7.96
N GLY A 41 -13.53 7.97 8.22
CA GLY A 41 -13.58 9.25 8.92
C GLY A 41 -14.53 10.28 8.33
N SER A 42 -14.48 11.49 8.88
CA SER A 42 -15.36 12.61 8.52
C SER A 42 -14.92 13.38 7.27
N LYS A 43 -13.66 13.22 6.85
CA LYS A 43 -13.05 13.98 5.74
C LYS A 43 -13.47 13.55 4.35
N GLY A 44 -14.27 12.49 4.21
CA GLY A 44 -14.71 11.96 2.92
C GLY A 44 -13.59 11.32 2.07
N VAL A 45 -14.00 10.56 1.07
CA VAL A 45 -13.11 9.77 0.21
C VAL A 45 -12.90 10.50 -1.12
N TYR A 46 -11.94 11.42 -1.16
CA TYR A 46 -11.69 12.25 -2.35
C TYR A 46 -10.42 11.89 -3.13
N GLY A 47 -9.56 11.01 -2.59
CA GLY A 47 -8.26 10.71 -3.15
C GLY A 47 -7.87 9.23 -3.01
N PRO A 48 -7.02 8.70 -3.91
CA PRO A 48 -6.50 9.33 -5.15
C PRO A 48 -7.63 9.62 -6.16
N LYS A 49 -7.52 10.71 -6.94
CA LYS A 49 -8.57 11.16 -7.88
C LYS A 49 -8.80 10.15 -9.02
N ASN A 50 -10.04 10.04 -9.52
CA ASN A 50 -10.44 9.15 -10.62
C ASN A 50 -10.02 7.67 -10.46
N THR A 51 -9.91 7.18 -9.24
CA THR A 51 -9.33 5.86 -8.94
C THR A 51 -10.35 4.98 -8.24
N TRP A 52 -10.42 3.70 -8.65
CA TRP A 52 -11.21 2.68 -7.96
C TRP A 52 -10.53 2.26 -6.66
N LEU A 53 -11.23 2.43 -5.55
CA LEU A 53 -10.77 2.11 -4.21
C LEU A 53 -11.60 0.95 -3.67
N LEU A 54 -10.93 -0.09 -3.18
CA LEU A 54 -11.59 -1.11 -2.38
C LEU A 54 -11.80 -0.56 -0.97
N LEU A 55 -13.05 -0.29 -0.61
CA LEU A 55 -13.39 0.33 0.65
C LEU A 55 -13.60 -0.68 1.77
N PHE A 56 -14.32 -1.75 1.49
CA PHE A 56 -14.50 -2.86 2.42
C PHE A 56 -14.92 -4.12 1.69
N THR A 57 -14.80 -5.23 2.39
CA THR A 57 -15.24 -6.54 1.92
C THR A 57 -16.10 -7.21 2.98
N PHE A 58 -17.02 -8.05 2.54
CA PHE A 58 -17.99 -8.72 3.39
C PHE A 58 -18.48 -9.97 2.67
N ASN A 59 -18.57 -11.09 3.38
CA ASN A 59 -18.91 -12.41 2.83
C ASN A 59 -18.07 -12.74 1.59
N LYS A 60 -18.74 -12.88 0.46
CA LYS A 60 -18.17 -13.14 -0.86
C LYS A 60 -18.17 -11.90 -1.75
N TYR A 61 -18.25 -10.70 -1.17
CA TYR A 61 -18.48 -9.45 -1.87
C TYR A 61 -17.41 -8.40 -1.56
N CYS A 62 -17.26 -7.46 -2.49
CA CYS A 62 -16.32 -6.36 -2.42
C CYS A 62 -17.05 -5.06 -2.75
N TYR A 63 -16.90 -4.05 -1.91
CA TYR A 63 -17.46 -2.72 -2.13
C TYR A 63 -16.38 -1.77 -2.63
N PHE A 64 -16.55 -1.29 -3.85
CA PHE A 64 -15.64 -0.36 -4.51
C PHE A 64 -16.24 1.03 -4.63
N TYR A 65 -15.39 2.04 -4.57
CA TYR A 65 -15.75 3.42 -4.85
C TYR A 65 -14.72 4.07 -5.76
N LYS A 66 -15.17 4.67 -6.86
CA LYS A 66 -14.39 5.51 -7.74
C LYS A 66 -14.52 6.95 -7.29
N THR A 67 -13.40 7.55 -6.96
CA THR A 67 -13.35 8.96 -6.55
C THR A 67 -13.67 9.90 -7.71
N PRO A 68 -14.35 11.03 -7.45
CA PRO A 68 -14.67 12.02 -8.48
C PRO A 68 -13.41 12.71 -9.03
N PHE A 69 -13.47 13.17 -10.28
CA PHE A 69 -12.42 13.96 -10.90
C PHE A 69 -12.96 14.87 -12.00
N ASN A 70 -12.61 16.16 -11.94
CA ASN A 70 -13.08 17.19 -12.85
C ASN A 70 -14.62 17.19 -12.96
N LYS A 71 -15.17 16.90 -14.14
CA LYS A 71 -16.61 16.82 -14.40
C LYS A 71 -17.21 15.44 -14.11
N SER A 72 -16.38 14.43 -13.84
CA SER A 72 -16.83 13.07 -13.54
C SER A 72 -17.11 12.94 -12.04
N LEU A 73 -18.36 12.63 -11.72
CA LEU A 73 -18.80 12.29 -10.36
C LEU A 73 -18.36 10.88 -9.98
N GLY A 74 -18.34 10.60 -8.69
CA GLY A 74 -17.97 9.30 -8.16
C GLY A 74 -18.99 8.21 -8.49
N GLU A 75 -18.53 6.98 -8.38
CA GLU A 75 -19.32 5.78 -8.62
C GLU A 75 -19.02 4.72 -7.56
N SER A 76 -20.02 4.10 -6.97
CA SER A 76 -19.84 2.93 -6.10
C SER A 76 -20.34 1.67 -6.79
N ARG A 77 -19.67 0.54 -6.58
CA ARG A 77 -20.14 -0.76 -7.06
C ARG A 77 -19.84 -1.88 -6.08
N VAL A 78 -20.71 -2.90 -6.09
CA VAL A 78 -20.52 -4.15 -5.35
C VAL A 78 -20.27 -5.27 -6.34
N THR A 79 -19.16 -5.98 -6.21
CA THR A 79 -18.83 -7.14 -7.04
C THR A 79 -18.71 -8.41 -6.18
N LYS A 80 -18.85 -9.58 -6.81
CA LYS A 80 -18.64 -10.87 -6.17
C LYS A 80 -17.17 -11.27 -6.29
N ARG A 81 -16.59 -11.83 -5.24
CA ARG A 81 -15.23 -12.41 -5.25
C ARG A 81 -15.20 -13.62 -6.17
N VAL A 82 -14.24 -13.62 -7.09
CA VAL A 82 -13.92 -14.77 -7.95
C VAL A 82 -12.59 -15.35 -7.49
N ALA A 83 -12.57 -16.65 -7.17
CA ALA A 83 -11.40 -17.34 -6.60
C ALA A 83 -10.77 -16.60 -5.40
N GLY A 84 -11.60 -16.01 -4.54
CA GLY A 84 -11.17 -15.27 -3.35
C GLY A 84 -10.62 -13.88 -3.59
N LYS A 85 -10.53 -13.42 -4.85
CA LYS A 85 -9.99 -12.09 -5.20
C LYS A 85 -11.12 -11.08 -5.47
N CYS A 86 -10.88 -9.83 -5.08
CA CYS A 86 -11.73 -8.70 -5.43
C CYS A 86 -11.24 -8.05 -6.73
N SER A 87 -12.15 -7.77 -7.66
CA SER A 87 -11.88 -7.01 -8.87
C SER A 87 -13.03 -6.04 -9.14
N PHE A 88 -12.68 -4.80 -9.50
CA PHE A 88 -13.65 -3.77 -9.87
C PHE A 88 -14.13 -3.92 -11.33
N ASN A 89 -13.42 -4.71 -12.13
CA ASN A 89 -13.77 -5.00 -13.53
C ASN A 89 -14.83 -6.11 -13.64
N ASP A 90 -15.11 -6.81 -12.55
CA ASP A 90 -16.12 -7.88 -12.51
C ASP A 90 -17.53 -7.27 -12.55
N ASP A 91 -18.52 -8.08 -12.95
CA ASP A 91 -19.90 -7.64 -13.04
C ASP A 91 -20.42 -7.09 -11.70
N ALA A 92 -20.94 -5.86 -11.77
CA ALA A 92 -21.51 -5.18 -10.62
C ALA A 92 -22.89 -5.73 -10.30
N ILE A 93 -23.07 -6.21 -9.07
CA ILE A 93 -24.36 -6.65 -8.53
C ILE A 93 -25.22 -5.41 -8.19
N ILE A 94 -24.57 -4.39 -7.65
CA ILE A 94 -25.14 -3.07 -7.42
C ILE A 94 -24.14 -2.05 -7.95
N SER A 95 -24.62 -1.03 -8.66
CA SER A 95 -23.83 0.16 -8.99
C SER A 95 -24.66 1.41 -8.77
N GLN A 96 -24.00 2.47 -8.31
CA GLN A 96 -24.56 3.80 -8.15
C GLN A 96 -23.56 4.81 -8.71
N THR A 97 -23.99 5.60 -9.68
CA THR A 97 -23.21 6.68 -10.29
C THR A 97 -23.68 8.03 -9.76
N GLY A 98 -22.90 9.09 -10.04
CA GLY A 98 -23.32 10.46 -9.75
C GLY A 98 -23.06 10.92 -8.31
N ILE A 99 -22.17 10.24 -7.59
CA ILE A 99 -21.87 10.54 -6.19
C ILE A 99 -20.93 11.74 -6.09
N LYS A 100 -21.35 12.82 -5.43
CA LYS A 100 -20.53 14.03 -5.23
C LYS A 100 -19.68 13.93 -3.97
N ASP A 101 -20.25 13.42 -2.89
CA ASP A 101 -19.61 13.24 -1.60
C ASP A 101 -19.83 11.83 -1.07
N PHE A 102 -18.76 11.16 -0.66
CA PHE A 102 -18.81 9.83 -0.07
C PHE A 102 -17.97 9.80 1.21
N LYS A 103 -18.57 9.33 2.31
CA LYS A 103 -17.88 9.11 3.59
C LYS A 103 -18.26 7.75 4.13
N MET A 104 -17.34 7.10 4.83
CA MET A 104 -17.63 5.87 5.54
C MET A 104 -17.05 5.90 6.95
N ASN A 105 -17.80 5.36 7.90
CA ASN A 105 -17.40 5.28 9.30
C ASN A 105 -17.84 3.95 9.90
N LEU A 106 -16.92 3.27 10.58
CA LEU A 106 -17.26 2.14 11.44
C LEU A 106 -17.41 2.66 12.87
N HIS A 107 -18.60 2.52 13.43
CA HIS A 107 -18.86 2.87 14.83
C HIS A 107 -18.78 1.61 15.69
N VAL A 108 -17.87 1.63 16.67
CA VAL A 108 -17.58 0.52 17.57
C VAL A 108 -18.00 0.92 18.99
N GLN A 109 -19.31 1.13 19.18
CA GLN A 109 -19.93 1.36 20.49
C GLN A 109 -20.58 0.04 20.97
N GLU A 110 -21.73 0.09 21.62
CA GLU A 110 -22.48 -1.08 22.10
C GLU A 110 -22.88 -2.05 20.98
N LYS A 111 -23.10 -1.54 19.77
CA LYS A 111 -23.36 -2.33 18.56
C LYS A 111 -22.47 -1.81 17.43
N ILE A 112 -21.78 -2.72 16.75
CA ILE A 112 -20.94 -2.36 15.61
C ILE A 112 -21.86 -2.02 14.43
N LYS A 113 -21.64 -0.85 13.83
CA LYS A 113 -22.39 -0.40 12.65
C LYS A 113 -21.48 0.28 11.64
N LEU A 114 -21.68 -0.02 10.36
CA LEU A 114 -21.11 0.69 9.23
C LEU A 114 -22.05 1.82 8.83
N SER A 115 -21.55 3.05 8.84
CA SER A 115 -22.27 4.22 8.35
C SER A 115 -21.67 4.65 7.01
N LEU A 116 -22.49 4.65 5.97
CA LEU A 116 -22.17 5.22 4.66
C LEU A 116 -22.91 6.54 4.51
N ILE A 117 -22.19 7.61 4.20
CA ILE A 117 -22.77 8.94 3.96
C ILE A 117 -22.54 9.26 2.49
N ILE A 118 -23.62 9.29 1.71
CA ILE A 118 -23.59 9.54 0.27
C ILE A 118 -24.41 10.80 0.00
N ASP A 119 -23.75 11.85 -0.50
CA ASP A 119 -24.37 13.16 -0.79
C ASP A 119 -25.18 13.72 0.40
N GLY A 120 -24.61 13.57 1.60
CA GLY A 120 -25.23 14.01 2.86
C GLY A 120 -26.30 13.07 3.44
N LYS A 121 -26.72 12.02 2.71
CA LYS A 121 -27.65 11.00 3.22
C LYS A 121 -26.89 9.91 3.94
N SER A 122 -27.28 9.64 5.19
CA SER A 122 -26.67 8.60 6.02
C SER A 122 -27.43 7.28 5.90
N PHE A 123 -26.69 6.22 5.60
CA PHE A 123 -27.16 4.82 5.58
C PHE A 123 -26.40 4.05 6.66
N ASN A 124 -27.13 3.43 7.60
CA ASN A 124 -26.53 2.74 8.73
C ASN A 124 -26.83 1.25 8.66
N TYR A 125 -25.77 0.46 8.55
CA TYR A 125 -25.82 -1.00 8.47
C TYR A 125 -25.28 -1.58 9.77
N PRO A 126 -26.12 -2.19 10.62
CA PRO A 126 -25.59 -2.93 11.77
C PRO A 126 -24.74 -4.11 11.27
N LEU A 127 -23.72 -4.52 12.02
CA LEU A 127 -22.90 -5.70 11.72
C LEU A 127 -23.05 -6.69 12.89
N PHE A 128 -24.15 -7.44 12.92
CA PHE A 128 -24.55 -8.24 14.10
C PHE A 128 -23.58 -9.39 14.40
N ASN A 129 -23.00 -10.00 13.36
CA ASN A 129 -22.10 -11.14 13.49
C ASN A 129 -20.61 -10.75 13.53
N HIS A 130 -20.31 -9.46 13.48
CA HIS A 130 -18.93 -8.99 13.53
C HIS A 130 -18.50 -8.79 14.99
N SER A 131 -17.41 -9.45 15.38
CA SER A 131 -16.77 -9.22 16.68
C SER A 131 -15.40 -8.60 16.46
N ILE A 132 -15.14 -7.45 17.11
CA ILE A 132 -13.82 -6.82 17.07
C ILE A 132 -13.06 -7.33 18.28
N THR A 133 -12.16 -8.28 18.08
CA THR A 133 -11.08 -8.51 19.06
C THR A 133 -10.21 -7.26 19.08
N ARG A 134 -10.33 -6.43 20.11
CA ARG A 134 -9.37 -5.35 20.40
C ARG A 134 -8.01 -5.99 20.67
N LYS A 135 -7.22 -6.24 19.63
CA LYS A 135 -5.80 -6.52 19.79
C LYS A 135 -5.13 -5.20 20.13
N PHE A 136 -5.00 -4.91 21.42
CA PHE A 136 -4.06 -3.92 21.89
C PHE A 136 -2.65 -4.43 21.59
N THR A 137 -2.11 -4.12 20.41
CA THR A 137 -0.68 -4.26 20.14
C THR A 137 -0.02 -2.94 20.54
N PRO A 138 0.80 -2.90 21.61
CA PRO A 138 1.34 -1.66 22.17
C PRO A 138 2.30 -0.86 21.25
N PHE A 139 2.52 -1.29 20.00
CA PHE A 139 3.56 -0.72 19.13
C PHE A 139 3.18 -0.55 17.65
N ASN A 140 1.90 -0.68 17.25
CA ASN A 140 1.51 -0.57 15.83
C ASN A 140 1.55 0.85 15.24
N ASN A 141 1.90 1.88 16.02
CA ASN A 141 1.92 3.27 15.57
C ASN A 141 3.26 3.73 14.99
N GLN A 142 4.30 2.89 14.93
CA GLN A 142 5.63 3.44 14.67
C GLN A 142 5.97 3.65 13.20
N LEU A 143 5.42 2.89 12.24
CA LEU A 143 5.52 3.22 10.81
C LEU A 143 4.34 2.60 10.04
N LYS A 144 3.47 3.41 9.44
CA LYS A 144 2.49 2.91 8.45
C LYS A 144 3.27 2.36 7.25
N LYS A 145 3.11 1.07 6.95
CA LYS A 145 3.82 0.36 5.88
C LYS A 145 3.55 0.95 4.47
N SER A 146 2.44 1.66 4.31
CA SER A 146 2.11 2.48 3.14
C SER A 146 1.19 3.63 3.53
N PHE A 147 1.31 4.78 2.87
CA PHE A 147 0.30 5.85 2.96
C PHE A 147 -0.96 5.53 2.14
N PHE A 148 -0.87 4.55 1.23
CA PHE A 148 -1.96 4.05 0.42
C PHE A 148 -1.84 2.52 0.27
N ASP A 149 -2.60 1.76 1.05
CA ASP A 149 -2.77 0.32 0.81
C ASP A 149 -3.90 0.11 -0.21
N ASN A 150 -3.70 -0.81 -1.16
CA ASN A 150 -4.69 -1.23 -2.18
C ASN A 150 -4.97 -0.24 -3.33
N VAL A 151 -3.94 0.44 -3.83
CA VAL A 151 -4.04 1.24 -5.07
C VAL A 151 -3.73 0.36 -6.28
N TYR A 152 -4.70 0.23 -7.20
CA TYR A 152 -4.54 -0.51 -8.44
C TYR A 152 -4.14 0.46 -9.57
N VAL A 153 -2.96 0.26 -10.15
CA VAL A 153 -2.45 1.03 -11.30
C VAL A 153 -2.47 0.14 -12.54
N ASN A 154 -2.88 0.71 -13.67
CA ASN A 154 -2.93 0.00 -14.95
C ASN A 154 -1.53 -0.49 -15.34
N GLY A 155 -1.36 -1.80 -15.60
CA GLY A 155 -0.06 -2.44 -15.88
C GLY A 155 0.53 -3.30 -14.76
N GLY A 156 -0.03 -3.25 -13.54
CA GLY A 156 0.32 -4.14 -12.43
C GLY A 156 1.72 -3.94 -11.83
N LEU A 157 1.97 -4.59 -10.68
CA LEU A 157 3.25 -4.52 -9.96
C LEU A 157 4.41 -5.21 -10.72
N GLU A 158 4.09 -6.14 -11.63
CA GLU A 158 5.09 -6.87 -12.42
C GLU A 158 5.86 -5.99 -13.41
N TYR A 159 5.21 -4.97 -13.97
CA TYR A 159 5.88 -3.98 -14.83
C TYR A 159 6.99 -3.21 -14.08
N LEU A 160 6.80 -2.97 -12.78
CA LEU A 160 7.80 -2.29 -11.94
C LEU A 160 8.94 -3.24 -11.54
N LYS A 161 8.66 -4.52 -11.26
CA LYS A 161 9.69 -5.52 -10.92
C LYS A 161 10.74 -5.67 -12.02
N ALA A 162 10.34 -5.60 -13.29
CA ALA A 162 11.24 -5.70 -14.44
C ALA A 162 12.24 -4.53 -14.58
N LYS A 163 12.06 -3.44 -13.83
CA LYS A 163 12.94 -2.26 -13.83
C LYS A 163 13.80 -2.11 -12.58
N THR A 164 13.78 -3.09 -11.68
CA THR A 164 14.49 -2.99 -10.40
C THR A 164 15.99 -3.30 -10.49
N ILE A 165 16.77 -2.69 -9.59
CA ILE A 165 18.23 -2.82 -9.47
C ILE A 165 18.56 -3.67 -8.24
N LYS A 166 19.46 -4.64 -8.42
CA LYS A 166 19.87 -5.59 -7.38
C LYS A 166 20.75 -4.95 -6.30
N SER A 167 20.68 -5.50 -5.09
CA SER A 167 21.56 -5.16 -3.96
C SER A 167 23.05 -5.27 -4.33
N GLY A 168 23.87 -4.35 -3.82
CA GLY A 168 25.30 -4.21 -4.11
C GLY A 168 25.62 -3.35 -5.34
N THR A 169 24.61 -2.89 -6.09
CA THR A 169 24.84 -2.06 -7.28
C THR A 169 24.90 -0.58 -6.93
N LEU A 170 25.89 0.15 -7.46
CA LEU A 170 25.96 1.61 -7.39
C LEU A 170 24.75 2.23 -8.11
N CYS A 171 23.90 2.94 -7.36
CA CYS A 171 22.66 3.55 -7.86
C CYS A 171 22.74 5.08 -7.96
N HIS A 172 23.73 5.70 -7.31
CA HIS A 172 24.09 7.10 -7.45
C HIS A 172 25.56 7.22 -7.06
N GLY A 173 26.34 8.00 -7.80
CA GLY A 173 27.77 8.10 -7.58
C GLY A 173 28.27 9.51 -7.82
N VAL A 174 29.13 9.99 -6.93
CA VAL A 174 29.73 11.33 -6.98
C VAL A 174 31.25 11.22 -7.04
N ASN A 175 31.91 12.29 -7.49
CA ASN A 175 33.37 12.40 -7.46
C ASN A 175 33.85 13.36 -6.36
N THR A 176 35.16 13.60 -6.29
CA THR A 176 35.80 14.55 -5.35
C THR A 176 35.33 16.01 -5.52
N GLU A 177 34.79 16.38 -6.68
CA GLU A 177 34.18 17.68 -6.94
C GLU A 177 32.67 17.69 -6.63
N CYS A 178 32.15 16.60 -6.07
CA CYS A 178 30.73 16.40 -5.76
C CYS A 178 29.80 16.50 -6.97
N LYS A 179 30.32 16.16 -8.16
CA LYS A 179 29.54 16.04 -9.38
C LYS A 179 29.08 14.61 -9.57
N ASP A 180 27.86 14.44 -10.07
CA ASP A 180 27.30 13.14 -10.39
C ASP A 180 28.09 12.47 -11.52
N VAL A 181 28.77 11.36 -11.19
CA VAL A 181 29.37 10.44 -12.18
C VAL A 181 28.38 9.33 -12.56
N VAL A 182 27.46 9.00 -11.66
CA VAL A 182 26.32 8.12 -11.93
C VAL A 182 25.04 8.84 -11.51
N LYS A 183 24.15 9.10 -12.47
CA LYS A 183 22.85 9.74 -12.21
C LYS A 183 22.04 8.95 -11.20
N TYR A 184 21.30 9.68 -10.37
CA TYR A 184 20.45 9.12 -9.35
C TYR A 184 19.36 8.21 -9.96
N LYS A 185 19.42 6.92 -9.61
CA LYS A 185 18.44 5.88 -9.97
C LYS A 185 18.11 4.96 -8.80
N CYS A 186 18.37 5.40 -7.57
CA CYS A 186 18.19 4.60 -6.36
C CYS A 186 16.73 4.25 -6.07
N ASP A 187 15.78 4.98 -6.66
CA ASP A 187 14.34 4.67 -6.58
C ASP A 187 13.97 3.32 -7.20
N LEU A 188 14.88 2.75 -8.00
CA LEU A 188 14.72 1.45 -8.64
C LEU A 188 15.31 0.30 -7.80
N CYS A 189 15.95 0.56 -6.67
CA CYS A 189 16.56 -0.50 -5.86
C CYS A 189 15.48 -1.39 -5.21
N GLU A 190 15.66 -2.71 -5.26
CA GLU A 190 14.70 -3.69 -4.69
C GLU A 190 14.50 -3.55 -3.17
N GLU A 191 15.58 -3.27 -2.45
CA GLU A 191 15.61 -3.22 -0.97
C GLU A 191 15.88 -1.82 -0.41
N GLY A 192 15.72 -0.79 -1.26
CA GLY A 192 16.16 0.57 -0.96
C GLY A 192 17.65 0.78 -1.24
N SER A 193 18.20 1.90 -0.77
CA SER A 193 19.60 2.28 -0.97
C SER A 193 20.18 2.86 0.31
N TYR A 194 21.48 2.67 0.51
CA TYR A 194 22.24 3.27 1.60
C TYR A 194 23.38 4.13 1.06
N GLU A 195 23.76 5.12 1.85
CA GLU A 195 24.83 6.06 1.54
C GLU A 195 26.15 5.58 2.13
N VAL A 196 27.24 5.82 1.42
CA VAL A 196 28.60 5.48 1.85
C VAL A 196 29.44 6.73 2.05
N VAL A 197 30.47 6.62 2.88
CA VAL A 197 31.42 7.72 3.12
C VAL A 197 32.63 7.54 2.21
N ASP A 198 32.65 8.32 1.11
CA ASP A 198 33.72 8.38 0.11
C ASP A 198 34.38 9.77 0.08
N PHE A 199 33.64 10.78 -0.39
CA PHE A 199 34.10 12.16 -0.61
C PHE A 199 33.39 13.13 0.33
N ASN A 200 33.99 14.31 0.51
CA ASN A 200 33.43 15.33 1.38
C ASN A 200 32.36 16.20 0.69
N CYS A 201 31.21 15.60 0.40
CA CYS A 201 30.14 16.25 -0.34
C CYS A 201 28.99 16.72 0.57
N ALA A 202 28.63 18.00 0.46
CA ALA A 202 27.59 18.62 1.28
C ALA A 202 26.17 18.05 1.05
N GLN A 203 25.94 17.39 -0.09
CA GLN A 203 24.69 16.72 -0.44
C GLN A 203 24.70 15.20 -0.19
N GLY A 204 25.78 14.69 0.41
CA GLY A 204 25.99 13.28 0.67
C GLY A 204 26.92 12.61 -0.35
N GLY A 205 27.41 11.43 0.02
CA GLY A 205 28.31 10.60 -0.77
C GLY A 205 27.59 9.71 -1.79
N SER A 206 28.33 8.77 -2.37
CA SER A 206 27.75 7.76 -3.27
C SER A 206 26.74 6.85 -2.56
N LYS A 207 25.85 6.21 -3.34
CA LYS A 207 24.79 5.33 -2.83
C LYS A 207 24.72 4.00 -3.56
N TYR A 208 24.50 2.94 -2.79
CA TYR A 208 24.39 1.57 -3.27
C TYR A 208 23.01 1.00 -2.94
N CYS A 209 22.48 0.16 -3.84
CA CYS A 209 21.27 -0.59 -3.57
C CYS A 209 21.52 -1.63 -2.47
N GLY A 210 20.54 -1.81 -1.59
CA GLY A 210 20.57 -2.83 -0.55
C GLY A 210 20.04 -2.32 0.79
N LYS A 211 19.98 -3.22 1.77
CA LYS A 211 19.63 -2.87 3.14
C LYS A 211 20.77 -2.11 3.80
N ASP A 212 20.43 -1.00 4.44
CA ASP A 212 21.38 -0.27 5.26
C ASP A 212 21.78 -1.13 6.48
N LYS A 213 23.04 -1.58 6.48
CA LYS A 213 23.69 -2.30 7.58
C LYS A 213 24.93 -1.54 8.03
N CYS A 214 24.95 -0.23 7.84
CA CYS A 214 26.12 0.58 8.15
C CYS A 214 26.56 0.36 9.61
N GLY A 215 27.86 0.52 9.86
CA GLY A 215 28.43 0.41 11.20
C GLY A 215 28.66 -1.03 11.68
N THR A 216 28.23 -2.05 10.95
CA THR A 216 28.48 -3.46 11.29
C THR A 216 29.78 -3.98 10.65
N LYS A 217 30.33 -5.07 11.19
CA LYS A 217 31.61 -5.62 10.71
C LYS A 217 31.56 -5.97 9.23
N ASN A 218 32.57 -5.57 8.46
CA ASN A 218 32.67 -5.72 7.01
C ASN A 218 31.55 -5.02 6.23
N GLN A 219 30.91 -4.00 6.80
CA GLN A 219 29.93 -3.15 6.12
C GLN A 219 30.43 -1.69 6.12
N PRO A 220 29.85 -0.82 5.28
CA PRO A 220 30.19 0.60 5.26
C PRO A 220 30.05 1.23 6.65
N ALA A 221 30.91 2.20 6.97
CA ALA A 221 30.74 3.02 8.16
C ALA A 221 29.51 3.91 8.01
N CYS A 222 28.74 4.10 9.08
CA CYS A 222 27.58 4.97 9.03
C CYS A 222 28.03 6.44 8.92
N PRO A 223 27.53 7.22 7.95
CA PRO A 223 27.91 8.62 7.80
C PRO A 223 27.50 9.42 9.04
N ARG A 224 28.45 10.19 9.60
CA ARG A 224 28.12 11.22 10.58
C ARG A 224 27.67 12.46 9.81
N GLY A 225 26.49 12.98 10.16
CA GLY A 225 25.91 14.13 9.46
C GLY A 225 26.87 15.31 9.32
N TYR A 226 26.59 16.16 8.32
CA TYR A 226 27.46 17.20 7.76
C TYR A 226 28.20 18.12 8.74
N LYS A 227 27.71 18.25 9.98
CA LYS A 227 28.30 19.12 11.01
C LYS A 227 29.67 18.64 11.52
N VAL A 228 30.04 17.38 11.31
CA VAL A 228 31.39 16.85 11.60
C VAL A 228 32.37 17.16 10.46
N LEU A 229 31.86 17.50 9.27
CA LEU A 229 32.61 17.53 8.01
C LEU A 229 33.11 18.91 7.57
N ASP A 230 33.06 19.93 8.44
CA ASP A 230 33.68 21.26 8.23
C ASP A 230 35.23 21.20 8.05
N THR A 231 35.78 19.99 7.95
CA THR A 231 37.11 19.65 7.48
C THR A 231 37.27 19.96 5.99
N LYS A 232 38.29 20.73 5.59
CA LYS A 232 38.63 21.02 4.18
C LYS A 232 39.25 19.82 3.42
N LEU A 233 39.04 18.59 3.88
CA LEU A 233 39.63 17.40 3.27
C LEU A 233 38.81 16.98 2.04
N PRO A 234 39.45 16.73 0.89
CA PRO A 234 38.75 16.33 -0.35
C PRO A 234 38.24 14.87 -0.33
N SER A 235 38.83 14.03 0.52
CA SER A 235 38.39 12.65 0.75
C SER A 235 38.15 12.43 2.24
N LEU A 236 37.10 11.68 2.56
CA LEU A 236 36.76 11.28 3.92
C LEU A 236 37.19 9.84 4.21
N CYS A 237 37.67 9.12 3.20
CA CYS A 237 38.15 7.75 3.31
C CYS A 237 39.61 7.71 3.76
N PHE A 238 39.83 7.58 5.05
CA PHE A 238 41.13 7.26 5.66
C PHE A 238 40.91 6.48 6.97
N ASN A 239 41.93 5.73 7.40
CA ASN A 239 41.82 4.89 8.60
C ASN A 239 41.61 5.75 9.85
N GLY A 240 40.64 5.37 10.69
CA GLY A 240 40.24 6.15 11.86
C GLY A 240 39.48 7.44 11.53
N SER A 241 38.99 7.60 10.28
CA SER A 241 38.23 8.78 9.88
C SER A 241 37.01 8.99 10.78
N PRO A 242 36.82 10.21 11.33
CA PRO A 242 35.66 10.53 12.17
C PRO A 242 34.40 10.80 11.34
N ALA A 243 34.49 10.80 10.01
CA ALA A 243 33.37 11.00 9.11
C ALA A 243 32.37 9.83 9.13
N GLY A 244 32.83 8.65 9.52
CA GLY A 244 32.01 7.46 9.71
C GLY A 244 31.96 7.03 11.19
N PHE A 245 30.92 6.31 11.58
CA PHE A 245 30.89 5.59 12.87
C PHE A 245 30.63 4.10 12.69
N CYS A 246 31.27 3.33 13.56
CA CYS A 246 31.14 1.88 13.64
C CYS A 246 30.55 1.46 14.98
N SER A 247 30.02 0.24 15.03
CA SER A 247 29.53 -0.37 16.26
C SER A 247 30.65 -0.50 17.30
N PRO A 248 30.34 -0.55 18.60
CA PRO A 248 31.35 -0.70 19.64
C PRO A 248 32.31 -1.86 19.38
N GLY A 249 33.62 -1.60 19.52
CA GLY A 249 34.67 -2.59 19.28
C GLY A 249 35.17 -2.67 17.84
N LEU A 250 34.61 -1.88 16.92
CA LEU A 250 35.06 -1.78 15.52
C LEU A 250 35.63 -0.38 15.23
N SER A 251 36.58 -0.30 14.29
CA SER A 251 37.19 0.95 13.83
C SER A 251 36.88 1.23 12.36
N THR A 252 36.91 2.50 11.97
CA THR A 252 36.77 2.90 10.56
C THR A 252 38.06 2.60 9.80
N PHE A 253 37.92 1.97 8.64
CA PHE A 253 39.01 1.62 7.73
C PHE A 253 38.66 2.06 6.31
N CYS A 254 39.62 2.55 5.54
CA CYS A 254 39.40 2.91 4.14
C CYS A 254 39.62 1.70 3.25
N SER A 255 38.58 1.20 2.59
CA SER A 255 38.69 0.06 1.66
C SER A 255 39.41 0.44 0.37
N ASP A 256 39.86 -0.55 -0.39
CA ASP A 256 40.45 -0.36 -1.73
C ASP A 256 39.50 0.35 -2.72
N GLU A 257 38.19 0.24 -2.51
CA GLU A 257 37.17 0.94 -3.29
C GLU A 257 36.99 2.43 -2.91
N GLY A 258 37.80 2.94 -1.97
CA GLY A 258 37.70 4.35 -1.52
C GLY A 258 36.49 4.64 -0.63
N ILE A 259 35.95 3.63 0.05
CA ILE A 259 34.80 3.71 0.95
C ILE A 259 35.22 3.40 2.38
N LEU A 260 34.73 4.16 3.37
CA LEU A 260 34.90 3.78 4.77
C LEU A 260 34.07 2.54 5.11
N ILE A 261 34.72 1.53 5.68
CA ILE A 261 34.13 0.30 6.22
C ILE A 261 34.47 0.13 7.70
N CYS A 262 33.76 -0.77 8.38
CA CYS A 262 33.99 -1.09 9.79
C CYS A 262 34.67 -2.45 9.97
N LEU A 263 35.82 -2.45 10.67
CA LEU A 263 36.62 -3.64 10.96
C LEU A 263 36.90 -3.83 12.45
#